data_AF-A0A7Z7PRJ7-F1
#
_entry.id   AF-A0A7Z7PRJ7-F1
#
_cell.length_a   1.000
_cell.length_b   1.000
_cell.length_c   1.000
_cell.angle_alpha   90.00
_cell.angle_beta   90.00
_cell.angle_gamma   90.00
#
_symmetry.space_group_name_H-M   'P 1'
#
loop_
_entity.id
_entity.type
_entity.pdbx_description
1 polymer ?
#
loop_
_entity_poly.entity_id
_entity_poly.type
_entity_poly.pdbx_seq_one_letter_code
_entity_poly.pdbx_strand_id
1 'polypeptide(L)'
;MNRGSITVLVISILLLCACAISVAFVLKSVRSFRDTSRLMVEASIRRGVLESAKKLLDFSVEEKCELYLEMNGYSLRTEFVNARWLVRIESGDFKKIIYAEGR
;
A
#
# COMPACT_ATOMS: atom_id res chain seq x y z
N MET A 1 -26.10 37.76 39.48
CA MET A 1 -25.05 37.04 38.72
C MET A 1 -23.91 38.01 38.46
N ASN A 2 -22.77 37.84 39.13
CA ASN A 2 -21.66 38.82 39.07
C ASN A 2 -20.99 38.78 37.69
N ARG A 3 -20.71 39.95 37.11
CA ARG A 3 -20.06 40.09 35.78
C ARG A 3 -18.77 39.29 35.65
N GLY A 4 -18.00 39.13 36.74
CA GLY A 4 -16.79 38.31 36.80
C GLY A 4 -17.01 36.80 36.62
N SER A 5 -18.19 36.28 36.95
CA SER A 5 -18.51 34.85 36.77
C SER A 5 -18.81 34.52 35.29
N ILE A 6 -19.41 35.47 34.56
CA ILE A 6 -19.70 35.32 33.13
C ILE A 6 -18.41 35.37 32.31
N THR A 7 -17.49 36.29 32.62
CA THR A 7 -16.21 36.40 31.91
C THR A 7 -15.33 35.16 32.10
N VAL A 8 -15.28 34.60 33.32
CA VAL A 8 -14.55 33.36 33.58
C VAL A 8 -15.13 32.20 32.76
N LEU A 9 -16.46 32.07 32.71
CA LEU A 9 -17.13 31.02 31.94
C LEU A 9 -16.81 31.11 30.43
N VAL A 10 -16.81 32.31 29.86
CA VAL A 10 -16.47 32.54 28.44
C VAL A 10 -15.02 32.15 28.16
N ILE A 11 -14.08 32.52 29.03
CA ILE A 11 -12.66 32.16 28.87
C ILE A 11 -12.48 30.64 28.96
N SER A 12 -13.14 29.96 29.89
CA SER A 12 -13.10 28.50 30.00
C SER A 12 -13.63 27.81 28.75
N ILE A 13 -14.72 28.29 28.16
CA ILE A 13 -15.28 27.74 26.92
C ILE A 13 -14.30 27.94 25.76
N LEU A 14 -13.70 29.13 25.63
CA LEU A 14 -12.71 29.41 24.58
C LEU A 14 -11.48 28.49 24.70
N LEU A 15 -10.99 28.24 25.92
CA LEU A 15 -9.90 27.30 26.17
C LEU A 15 -10.27 25.86 25.80
N LEU A 16 -11.50 25.41 26.14
CA LEU A 16 -11.99 24.09 25.75
C LEU A 16 -12.11 23.95 24.24
N CYS A 17 -12.61 24.98 23.55
CA CYS A 17 -12.67 25.00 22.08
C CYS A 17 -11.27 24.92 21.45
N ALA A 18 -10.30 25.68 21.97
CA ALA A 18 -8.92 25.63 21.48
C ALA A 18 -8.30 24.24 21.66
N CYS A 19 -8.52 23.60 22.81
CA CYS A 19 -8.11 22.22 23.06
C CYS A 19 -8.80 21.20 22.14
N ALA A 20 -10.10 21.35 21.90
CA ALA A 20 -10.82 20.44 21.01
C ALA A 20 -10.32 20.53 19.56
N ILE A 21 -10.04 21.74 19.07
CA ILE A 21 -9.51 21.98 17.72
C ILE A 21 -8.12 21.36 17.57
N SER A 22 -7.23 21.55 18.56
CA SER A 22 -5.87 21.00 18.51
C SER A 22 -5.88 19.47 18.51
N VAL A 23 -6.71 18.84 19.35
CA VAL A 23 -6.87 17.36 19.37
C VAL A 23 -7.41 16.85 18.03
N ALA A 24 -8.43 17.51 17.47
CA ALA A 24 -8.99 17.12 16.18
C ALA A 24 -7.95 17.22 15.05
N PHE A 25 -7.11 18.26 15.07
CA PHE A 25 -6.03 18.45 14.10
C PHE A 25 -4.96 17.35 14.20
N VAL A 26 -4.54 17.00 15.42
CA VAL A 26 -3.58 15.92 15.67
C VAL A 26 -4.15 14.59 15.19
N LEU A 27 -5.39 14.25 15.53
CA LEU A 27 -6.04 13.02 15.09
C LEU A 27 -6.16 12.93 13.55
N LYS A 28 -6.49 14.04 12.90
CA LYS A 28 -6.53 14.12 11.43
C LYS A 28 -5.15 13.88 10.82
N SER A 29 -4.12 14.50 11.38
CA SER A 29 -2.73 14.36 10.91
C SER A 29 -2.23 12.92 11.09
N VAL A 30 -2.49 12.29 12.24
CA VAL A 30 -2.10 10.90 12.50
C VAL A 30 -2.81 9.94 11.54
N ARG A 31 -4.12 10.13 11.30
CA ARG A 31 -4.86 9.33 10.31
C ARG A 31 -4.25 9.47 8.91
N SER A 32 -4.01 10.72 8.48
CA SER A 32 -3.39 10.98 7.18
C SER A 32 -2.01 10.33 7.06
N PHE A 33 -1.18 10.41 8.11
CA PHE A 33 0.14 9.78 8.10
C PHE A 33 0.06 8.26 8.00
N ARG A 34 -0.89 7.64 8.71
CA ARG A 34 -1.14 6.19 8.64
C ARG A 34 -1.55 5.77 7.23
N ASP A 35 -2.42 6.53 6.59
CA ASP A 35 -2.89 6.22 5.24
C ASP A 35 -1.77 6.38 4.20
N THR A 36 -0.97 7.45 4.30
CA THR A 36 0.21 7.65 3.45
C THR A 36 1.24 6.52 3.64
N SER A 37 1.51 6.12 4.89
CA SER A 37 2.44 5.02 5.18
C SER A 37 1.93 3.70 4.61
N ARG A 38 0.62 3.43 4.72
CA ARG A 38 0.00 2.24 4.15
C ARG A 38 0.15 2.20 2.62
N LEU A 39 -0.12 3.31 1.93
CA LEU A 39 0.07 3.43 0.48
C LEU A 39 1.52 3.22 0.07
N MET A 40 2.47 3.75 0.84
CA MET A 40 3.90 3.58 0.58
C MET A 40 4.35 2.12 0.74
N VAL A 41 3.87 1.43 1.78
CA VAL A 41 4.14 0.00 1.98
C VAL A 41 3.54 -0.83 0.85
N GLU A 42 2.29 -0.55 0.46
CA GLU A 42 1.62 -1.25 -0.64
C GLU A 42 2.35 -1.07 -1.98
N ALA A 43 2.78 0.16 -2.28
CA ALA A 43 3.59 0.45 -3.46
C ALA A 43 4.95 -0.28 -3.41
N SER A 44 5.57 -0.38 -2.23
CA SER A 44 6.84 -1.08 -2.04
C SER A 44 6.68 -2.59 -2.24
N ILE A 45 5.64 -3.19 -1.66
CA ILE A 45 5.30 -4.61 -1.88
C ILE A 45 5.07 -4.87 -3.36
N ARG A 46 4.27 -4.04 -4.03
CA ARG A 46 3.97 -4.21 -5.46
C ARG A 46 5.22 -4.11 -6.33
N ARG A 47 6.13 -3.18 -6.04
CA ARG A 47 7.43 -3.08 -6.71
C ARG A 47 8.28 -4.33 -6.47
N GLY A 48 8.35 -4.81 -5.23
CA GLY A 48 9.07 -6.04 -4.89
C GLY A 48 8.53 -7.25 -5.62
N VAL A 49 7.21 -7.43 -5.64
CA VAL A 49 6.53 -8.52 -6.36
C VAL A 49 6.82 -8.46 -7.86
N LEU A 50 6.78 -7.27 -8.47
CA LEU A 50 7.11 -7.11 -9.89
C LEU A 50 8.55 -7.52 -10.21
N GLU A 51 9.50 -7.17 -9.34
CA GLU A 51 10.91 -7.53 -9.52
C GLU A 51 11.14 -9.02 -9.30
N SER A 52 10.50 -9.61 -8.28
CA SER A 52 10.50 -11.05 -8.05
C SER A 52 9.88 -11.82 -9.22
N ALA A 53 8.78 -11.32 -9.80
CA ALA A 53 8.14 -11.93 -10.96
C ALA A 53 9.07 -11.97 -12.17
N LYS A 54 9.85 -10.91 -12.42
CA LYS A 54 10.86 -10.88 -13.49
C LYS A 54 11.95 -11.92 -13.25
N LYS A 55 12.51 -11.97 -12.03
CA LYS A 55 13.54 -12.97 -11.70
C LYS A 55 13.01 -14.40 -11.81
N LEU A 56 11.77 -14.63 -11.39
CA LEU A 56 11.11 -15.92 -11.54
C LEU A 56 10.98 -16.30 -13.01
N LEU A 57 10.61 -15.34 -13.85
CA LEU A 57 10.51 -15.51 -15.29
C LEU A 57 11.87 -15.82 -15.93
N ASP A 58 12.92 -15.07 -15.58
CA ASP A 58 14.28 -15.28 -16.08
C ASP A 58 14.76 -16.70 -15.72
N PHE A 59 14.55 -17.13 -14.47
CA PHE A 59 14.88 -18.49 -14.03
C PHE A 59 14.09 -19.55 -14.82
N SER A 60 12.79 -19.35 -15.02
CA SER A 60 11.96 -20.26 -15.82
C SER A 60 12.42 -20.35 -17.28
N VAL A 61 12.91 -19.25 -17.86
CA VAL A 61 13.50 -19.22 -19.22
C VAL A 61 14.79 -20.04 -19.27
N GLU A 62 15.67 -19.87 -18.27
CA GLU A 62 16.98 -20.52 -18.18
C GLU A 62 16.85 -22.04 -17.96
N GLU A 63 16.07 -22.43 -16.97
CA GLU A 63 15.88 -23.83 -16.55
C GLU A 63 14.76 -24.54 -17.32
N LYS A 64 14.06 -23.81 -18.20
CA LYS A 64 12.93 -24.31 -19.02
C LYS A 64 11.85 -25.00 -18.18
N CYS A 65 11.51 -24.44 -17.03
CA CYS A 65 10.54 -25.01 -16.11
C CYS A 65 9.45 -24.01 -15.70
N GLU A 66 8.24 -24.51 -15.55
CA GLU A 66 7.12 -23.74 -15.01
C GLU A 66 7.19 -23.73 -13.49
N LEU A 67 6.96 -22.56 -12.90
CA LEU A 67 7.07 -22.32 -11.47
C LEU A 67 5.83 -21.63 -10.96
N TYR A 68 5.55 -21.91 -9.70
CA TYR A 68 4.48 -21.31 -8.94
C TYR A 68 5.02 -20.81 -7.61
N LEU A 69 4.77 -19.54 -7.31
CA LEU A 69 5.18 -18.90 -6.06
C LEU A 69 4.05 -18.02 -5.55
N GLU A 70 3.80 -18.08 -4.24
CA GLU A 70 2.95 -17.11 -3.55
C GLU A 70 3.80 -16.22 -2.65
N MET A 71 3.62 -14.91 -2.75
CA MET A 71 4.29 -13.96 -1.88
C MET A 71 3.46 -12.71 -1.64
N ASN A 72 3.37 -12.27 -0.38
CA ASN A 72 2.63 -11.06 0.02
C ASN A 72 1.18 -10.99 -0.49
N GLY A 73 0.51 -12.14 -0.63
CA GLY A 73 -0.86 -12.23 -1.18
C GLY A 73 -0.94 -12.12 -2.71
N TYR A 74 0.19 -12.18 -3.41
CA TYR A 74 0.27 -12.31 -4.86
C TYR A 74 0.64 -13.73 -5.24
N SER A 75 -0.08 -14.26 -6.23
CA SER A 75 0.25 -15.50 -6.92
C SER A 75 1.06 -15.17 -8.18
N LEU A 76 2.21 -15.81 -8.32
CA LEU A 76 3.15 -15.68 -9.42
C LEU A 76 3.26 -17.04 -10.09
N ARG A 77 2.82 -17.14 -11.35
CA ARG A 77 2.92 -18.39 -12.12
C ARG A 77 3.63 -18.14 -13.43
N THR A 78 4.71 -18.87 -13.69
CA THR A 78 5.36 -18.89 -15.00
C THR A 78 4.78 -19.99 -15.86
N GLU A 79 4.59 -19.72 -17.14
CA GLU A 79 4.03 -20.65 -18.13
C GLU A 79 4.74 -20.45 -19.47
N PHE A 80 4.86 -21.52 -20.26
CA PHE A 80 5.33 -21.44 -21.64
C PHE A 80 4.16 -21.52 -22.61
N VAL A 81 3.78 -20.39 -23.21
CA VAL A 81 2.59 -20.29 -24.07
C VAL A 81 2.95 -19.58 -25.37
N ASN A 82 2.47 -20.08 -26.52
CA ASN A 82 2.73 -19.49 -27.84
C ASN A 82 4.23 -19.30 -28.14
N ALA A 83 5.04 -20.30 -27.79
CA ALA A 83 6.50 -20.29 -27.94
C ALA A 83 7.23 -19.17 -27.15
N ARG A 84 6.59 -18.61 -26.10
CA ARG A 84 7.18 -17.58 -25.25
C ARG A 84 6.93 -17.88 -23.77
N TRP A 85 7.93 -17.57 -22.96
CA TRP A 85 7.78 -17.58 -21.51
C TRP A 85 7.04 -16.33 -21.04
N LEU A 86 6.14 -16.53 -20.08
CA LEU A 86 5.43 -15.45 -19.40
C LEU A 86 5.31 -15.73 -17.91
N VAL A 87 5.10 -14.68 -17.12
CA VAL A 87 4.68 -14.76 -15.72
C VAL A 87 3.34 -14.05 -15.56
N ARG A 88 2.36 -14.75 -14.97
CA ARG A 88 1.10 -14.18 -14.50
C ARG A 88 1.24 -13.79 -13.03
N ILE A 89 0.80 -12.58 -12.72
CA ILE A 89 0.77 -12.00 -11.38
C ILE A 89 -0.69 -11.75 -11.05
N GLU A 90 -1.20 -12.39 -10.00
CA GLU A 90 -2.59 -12.27 -9.58
C GLU A 90 -2.68 -11.96 -8.07
N SER A 91 -3.53 -11.00 -7.70
CA SER A 91 -3.87 -10.71 -6.30
C SER A 91 -5.25 -10.07 -6.24
N GLY A 92 -6.27 -10.84 -5.86
CA GLY A 92 -7.67 -10.40 -5.90
C GLY A 92 -8.06 -9.90 -7.30
N ASP A 93 -8.41 -8.62 -7.40
CA ASP A 93 -8.77 -7.96 -8.66
C ASP A 93 -7.55 -7.54 -9.51
N PHE A 94 -6.35 -7.52 -8.92
CA PHE A 94 -5.15 -7.16 -9.66
C PHE A 94 -4.63 -8.35 -10.46
N LYS A 95 -4.61 -8.21 -11.80
CA LYS A 95 -4.03 -9.17 -12.72
C LYS A 95 -3.05 -8.50 -13.67
N LYS A 96 -1.87 -9.08 -13.83
CA LYS A 96 -0.86 -8.60 -14.78
C LYS A 96 -0.10 -9.76 -15.39
N ILE A 97 0.21 -9.66 -16.67
CA ILE A 97 1.05 -10.63 -17.39
C ILE A 97 2.32 -9.91 -17.85
N ILE A 98 3.47 -10.52 -17.63
CA ILE A 98 4.76 -10.04 -18.12
C ILE A 98 5.33 -11.14 -19.00
N TYR A 99 5.75 -10.78 -20.21
CA TYR A 99 6.41 -11.70 -21.14
C TYR A 99 7.92 -11.56 -20.99
N ALA A 100 8.65 -12.65 -21.24
CA ALA A 100 10.10 -12.59 -21.30
C ALA A 100 10.46 -11.70 -22.49
N GLU A 101 11.26 -10.66 -22.27
CA GLU A 101 11.82 -9.88 -23.37
C GLU A 101 12.73 -10.82 -24.17
N GLY A 102 12.38 -11.03 -25.45
CA GLY A 102 13.09 -11.97 -26.31
C GLY A 102 14.54 -11.56 -26.46
N ARG A 103 15.45 -12.52 -26.24
CA ARG A 103 16.72 -12.56 -26.95
C ARG A 103 16.52 -13.21 -28.31
#